data_AF-A0A9D6XAN4-F1
#
_entry.id   AF-A0A9D6XAN4-F1
#
_cell.length_a   1.000
_cell.length_b   1.000
_cell.length_c   1.000
_cell.angle_alpha   90.00
_cell.angle_beta   90.00
_cell.angle_gamma   90.00
#
_symmetry.space_group_name_H-M   'P 1'
#
loop_
_entity.id
_entity.type
_entity.pdbx_description
1 polymer ?
#
loop_
_entity_poly.entity_id
_entity_poly.type
_entity_poly.pdbx_seq_one_letter_code
_entity_poly.pdbx_strand_id
1 'polypeptide(L)'
;MATPAARAIVAQCLAHRVAGPATPWRDSLDLVMHGHGVKAEDFGRDAIPPAPFALVIAAAFDAGRAQTWFRMAAADRTEQAALLTLWAREVWPWFVSRYGLD
;
A
#
# COMPACT_ATOMS: atom_id res chain seq x y z
N MET A 1 -7.40 -13.38 5.72
CA MET A 1 -6.02 -13.88 5.55
C MET A 1 -5.69 -13.72 4.07
N ALA A 2 -4.48 -13.27 3.71
CA ALA A 2 -4.19 -12.95 2.32
C ALA A 2 -4.18 -14.19 1.41
N THR A 3 -4.74 -14.06 0.19
CA THR A 3 -4.74 -15.15 -0.78
C THR A 3 -3.33 -15.44 -1.31
N PRO A 4 -3.06 -16.61 -1.91
CA PRO A 4 -1.76 -16.88 -2.54
C PRO A 4 -1.38 -15.83 -3.61
N ALA A 5 -2.34 -15.38 -4.40
CA ALA A 5 -2.13 -14.36 -5.43
C ALA A 5 -1.76 -13.00 -4.82
N ALA A 6 -2.53 -12.52 -3.84
CA ALA A 6 -2.22 -11.27 -3.15
C ALA A 6 -0.86 -11.32 -2.44
N ARG A 7 -0.50 -12.46 -1.83
CA ARG A 7 0.83 -12.64 -1.23
C ARG A 7 1.96 -12.53 -2.26
N ALA A 8 1.77 -13.06 -3.47
CA ALA A 8 2.76 -12.95 -4.54
C ALA A 8 2.94 -11.49 -4.98
N ILE A 9 1.84 -10.74 -5.14
CA ILE A 9 1.85 -9.30 -5.45
C ILE A 9 2.62 -8.53 -4.37
N VAL A 10 2.27 -8.75 -3.09
CA VAL A 10 2.94 -8.11 -1.95
C VAL A 10 4.44 -8.39 -1.98
N ALA A 11 4.84 -9.65 -2.13
CA ALA A 11 6.25 -10.04 -2.14
C ALA A 11 7.02 -9.41 -3.31
N GLN A 12 6.46 -9.44 -4.52
CA GLN A 12 7.08 -8.86 -5.71
C GLN A 12 7.19 -7.34 -5.60
N CYS A 13 6.16 -6.67 -5.07
CA CYS A 13 6.16 -5.22 -4.89
C CYS A 13 7.31 -4.80 -3.96
N LEU A 14 7.43 -5.48 -2.82
CA LEU A 14 8.48 -5.20 -1.84
C LEU A 14 9.86 -5.54 -2.38
N ALA A 15 10.02 -6.65 -3.10
CA ALA A 15 11.29 -7.01 -3.74
C ALA A 15 11.73 -5.96 -4.76
N HIS A 16 10.80 -5.45 -5.57
CA HIS A 16 11.07 -4.38 -6.52
C HIS A 16 11.49 -3.08 -5.82
N ARG A 17 10.84 -2.72 -4.70
CA ARG A 17 11.24 -1.57 -3.88
C ARG A 17 12.63 -1.68 -3.29
N VAL A 18 13.03 -2.88 -2.86
CA VAL A 18 14.38 -3.13 -2.35
C VAL A 18 15.41 -3.03 -3.46
N ALA A 19 15.12 -3.57 -4.64
CA ALA A 19 16.05 -3.56 -5.78
C ALA A 19 16.20 -2.17 -6.43
N GLY A 20 15.14 -1.34 -6.40
CA GLY A 20 15.10 -0.03 -7.03
C GLY A 20 14.54 1.06 -6.13
N PRO A 21 15.25 1.50 -5.08
CA PRO A 21 14.73 2.47 -4.12
C PRO A 21 14.45 3.85 -4.71
N ALA A 22 15.15 4.24 -5.79
CA ALA A 22 14.93 5.51 -6.50
C ALA A 22 13.72 5.47 -7.45
N THR A 23 13.17 4.30 -7.75
CA THR A 23 12.01 4.16 -8.64
C THR A 23 10.79 4.81 -7.99
N PRO A 24 9.93 5.51 -8.75
CA PRO A 24 8.66 6.00 -8.23
C PRO A 24 7.84 4.89 -7.56
N TRP A 25 7.20 5.19 -6.43
CA TRP A 25 6.40 4.21 -5.67
C TRP A 25 5.28 3.61 -6.51
N ARG A 26 4.66 4.44 -7.37
CA ARG A 26 3.56 4.04 -8.24
C ARG A 26 3.97 2.99 -9.28
N ASP A 27 5.17 3.09 -9.85
CA ASP A 27 5.66 2.13 -10.84
C ASP A 27 5.82 0.72 -10.24
N SER A 28 6.15 0.64 -8.95
CA SER A 28 6.27 -0.64 -8.25
C SER A 28 4.92 -1.33 -8.03
N LEU A 29 3.83 -0.54 -7.96
CA LEU A 29 2.46 -1.07 -7.90
C LEU A 29 1.98 -1.39 -9.32
N ASP A 30 2.20 -0.51 -10.29
CA ASP A 30 1.81 -0.74 -11.69
C ASP A 30 2.43 -2.03 -12.25
N LEU A 31 3.68 -2.34 -11.89
CA LEU A 31 4.36 -3.57 -12.29
C LEU A 31 3.65 -4.84 -11.82
N VAL A 32 3.17 -4.85 -10.57
CA VAL A 32 2.66 -6.07 -9.90
C VAL A 32 1.14 -6.19 -9.92
N MET A 33 0.43 -5.09 -10.19
CA MET A 33 -1.03 -5.08 -10.21
C MET A 33 -1.59 -5.39 -11.60
N HIS A 34 -0.80 -5.26 -12.68
CA HIS A 34 -1.27 -5.60 -14.03
C HIS A 34 -1.50 -7.11 -14.19
N GLY A 35 -2.72 -7.50 -14.56
CA GLY A 35 -3.05 -8.87 -14.97
C GLY A 35 -3.47 -9.82 -13.85
N HIS A 36 -3.62 -9.33 -12.61
CA HIS A 36 -4.07 -10.15 -11.48
C HIS A 36 -5.55 -9.90 -11.15
N GLY A 37 -6.38 -10.95 -11.21
CA GLY A 37 -7.78 -10.93 -10.76
C GLY A 37 -7.89 -11.05 -9.24
N VAL A 38 -7.30 -10.11 -8.51
CA VAL A 38 -7.36 -10.02 -7.05
C VAL A 38 -8.41 -9.00 -6.60
N LYS A 39 -9.03 -9.27 -5.45
CA LYS A 39 -9.97 -8.38 -4.79
C LYS A 39 -9.31 -7.53 -3.72
N ALA A 40 -9.96 -6.45 -3.32
CA ALA A 40 -9.48 -5.58 -2.25
C ALA A 40 -9.28 -6.35 -0.92
N GLU A 41 -10.20 -7.26 -0.61
CA GLU A 41 -10.16 -8.11 0.60
C GLU A 41 -9.04 -9.15 0.60
N ASP A 42 -8.51 -9.51 -0.57
CA ASP A 42 -7.49 -10.55 -0.71
C ASP A 42 -6.15 -10.15 -0.08
N PHE A 43 -5.91 -8.86 0.13
CA PHE A 43 -4.68 -8.34 0.76
C PHE A 43 -4.73 -8.42 2.30
N GLY A 44 -5.92 -8.50 2.90
CA GLY A 44 -6.09 -8.58 4.35
C GLY A 44 -5.25 -7.56 5.13
N ARG A 45 -4.43 -8.05 6.07
CA ARG A 45 -3.59 -7.21 6.93
C ARG A 45 -2.48 -6.46 6.18
N ASP A 46 -2.07 -6.96 5.01
CA ASP A 46 -0.97 -6.35 4.24
C ASP A 46 -1.42 -5.02 3.61
N ALA A 47 -2.73 -4.80 3.49
CA ALA A 47 -3.36 -3.55 3.06
C ALA A 47 -3.70 -2.60 4.23
N ILE A 48 -3.16 -2.82 5.44
CA ILE A 48 -3.42 -1.95 6.59
C ILE A 48 -2.09 -1.38 7.10
N PRO A 49 -1.91 -0.03 7.12
CA PRO A 49 -0.74 0.58 7.72
C PRO A 49 -0.58 0.18 9.20
N PRO A 50 0.65 -0.07 9.69
CA PRO A 50 1.93 0.24 9.05
C PRO A 50 2.54 -0.95 8.27
N ALA A 51 1.73 -1.89 7.74
CA ALA A 51 2.28 -2.97 6.92
C ALA A 51 3.12 -2.41 5.74
N PRO A 52 4.29 -3.01 5.42
CA PRO A 52 5.19 -2.46 4.41
C PRO A 52 4.52 -2.23 3.04
N PHE A 53 3.65 -3.14 2.61
CA PHE A 53 2.90 -2.98 1.36
C PHE A 53 1.92 -1.79 1.42
N ALA A 54 1.18 -1.65 2.53
CA ALA A 54 0.34 -0.48 2.76
C ALA A 54 1.13 0.84 2.75
N LEU A 55 2.37 0.85 3.24
CA LEU A 55 3.22 2.06 3.18
C LEU A 55 3.67 2.39 1.76
N VAL A 56 3.91 1.38 0.90
CA VAL A 56 4.18 1.61 -0.53
C VAL A 56 2.96 2.23 -1.21
N ILE A 57 1.76 1.73 -0.93
CA ILE A 57 0.50 2.32 -1.42
C ILE A 57 0.37 3.76 -0.93
N ALA A 58 0.57 4.02 0.37
CA ALA A 58 0.50 5.36 0.92
C ALA A 58 1.47 6.33 0.23
N ALA A 59 2.72 5.93 0.05
CA ALA A 59 3.72 6.75 -0.64
C ALA A 59 3.39 6.98 -2.13
N ALA A 60 2.69 6.05 -2.79
CA ALA A 60 2.26 6.18 -4.18
C ALA A 60 1.04 7.08 -4.38
N PHE A 61 0.17 7.22 -3.38
CA PHE A 61 -1.11 7.94 -3.48
C PHE A 61 -1.19 9.19 -2.59
N ASP A 62 -0.30 9.34 -1.61
CA ASP A 62 -0.13 10.52 -0.76
C ASP A 62 1.38 10.85 -0.62
N ALA A 63 2.03 11.09 -1.75
CA ALA A 63 3.47 11.33 -1.82
C ALA A 63 3.92 12.53 -0.94
N GLY A 64 3.07 13.55 -0.79
CA GLY A 64 3.33 14.72 0.05
C GLY A 64 3.50 14.38 1.53
N ARG A 65 2.99 13.23 1.99
CA ARG A 65 3.12 12.75 3.38
C ARG A 65 3.85 11.42 3.49
N ALA A 66 4.57 10.97 2.45
CA ALA A 66 5.25 9.67 2.46
C ALA A 66 6.12 9.47 3.72
N GLN A 67 6.87 10.49 4.12
CA GLN A 67 7.71 10.43 5.32
C GLN A 67 6.91 10.25 6.61
N THR A 68 5.71 10.83 6.70
CA THR A 68 4.78 10.66 7.83
C THR A 68 4.26 9.23 7.88
N TRP A 69 3.85 8.67 6.74
CA TRP A 69 3.44 7.28 6.64
C TRP A 69 4.52 6.31 7.12
N PHE A 70 5.78 6.49 6.70
CA PHE A 70 6.90 5.64 7.15
C PHE A 70 7.22 5.77 8.64
N ARG A 71 6.81 6.86 9.30
CA ARG A 71 7.00 7.06 10.75
C ARG A 71 5.81 6.59 11.57
N MET A 72 4.72 6.14 10.96
CA MET A 72 3.49 5.76 11.65
C MET A 72 3.71 4.74 12.78
N ALA A 73 4.63 3.79 12.62
CA ALA A 73 4.94 2.81 13.66
C ALA A 73 5.51 3.42 14.96
N ALA A 74 6.14 4.59 14.87
CA ALA A 74 6.68 5.35 15.99
C ALA A 74 5.77 6.50 16.44
N ALA A 75 4.69 6.77 15.69
CA ALA A 75 3.72 7.82 16.01
C ALA A 75 2.88 7.45 17.24
N ASP A 76 2.32 8.47 17.91
CA ASP A 76 1.38 8.23 19.00
C ASP A 76 0.03 7.70 18.49
N ARG A 77 -0.84 7.24 19.40
CA ARG A 77 -2.14 6.65 19.03
C ARG A 77 -3.07 7.63 18.30
N THR A 78 -2.98 8.92 18.62
CA THR A 78 -3.83 9.95 18.02
C THR A 78 -3.41 10.19 16.58
N GLU A 79 -2.10 10.32 16.34
CA GLU A 79 -1.53 10.46 15.00
C GLU A 79 -1.78 9.19 14.15
N GLN A 80 -1.60 7.99 14.74
CA GLN A 80 -1.94 6.74 14.05
C GLN A 80 -3.42 6.69 13.65
N ALA A 81 -4.34 7.09 14.55
CA ALA A 81 -5.77 7.11 14.24
C ALA A 81 -6.13 8.13 13.13
N ALA A 82 -5.47 9.30 13.13
CA ALA A 82 -5.64 10.29 12.07
C ALA A 82 -5.16 9.77 10.70
N LEU A 83 -3.99 9.12 10.67
CA LEU A 83 -3.47 8.48 9.46
C LEU A 83 -4.37 7.34 9.00
N LEU A 84 -4.89 6.49 9.89
CA LEU A 84 -5.84 5.44 9.52
C LEU A 84 -7.16 5.99 8.96
N THR A 85 -7.62 7.14 9.48
CA THR A 85 -8.80 7.83 8.94
C THR A 85 -8.53 8.34 7.53
N LEU A 86 -7.37 8.97 7.30
CA LEU A 86 -6.94 9.42 5.98
C LEU A 86 -6.77 8.25 5.01
N TRP A 87 -6.18 7.15 5.48
CA TRP A 87 -5.99 5.92 4.73
C TRP A 87 -7.33 5.41 4.18
N ALA A 88 -8.32 5.26 5.06
CA ALA A 88 -9.62 4.72 4.70
C ALA A 88 -10.44 5.64 3.79
N ARG A 89 -10.27 6.97 3.91
CA ARG A 89 -11.07 7.96 3.16
C ARG A 89 -10.50 8.31 1.81
N GLU A 90 -9.17 8.31 1.66
CA GLU A 90 -8.51 8.86 0.47
C GLU A 90 -7.60 7.83 -0.18
N VAL A 91 -6.56 7.38 0.53
CA VAL A 91 -5.49 6.54 -0.05
C VAL A 91 -6.02 5.20 -0.54
N TRP A 92 -6.77 4.48 0.30
CA TRP A 92 -7.26 3.15 -0.04
C TRP A 92 -8.30 3.18 -1.17
N PRO A 93 -9.32 4.05 -1.16
CA PRO A 93 -10.24 4.18 -2.29
C PRO A 93 -9.56 4.54 -3.61
N TRP A 94 -8.53 5.40 -3.59
CA TRP A 94 -7.79 5.73 -4.82
C TRP A 94 -6.99 4.55 -5.36
N PHE A 95 -6.37 3.76 -4.49
CA PHE A 95 -5.68 2.52 -4.88
C PHE A 95 -6.66 1.51 -5.50
N VAL A 96 -7.79 1.25 -4.83
CA VAL A 96 -8.84 0.33 -5.29
C VAL A 96 -9.38 0.77 -6.65
N SER A 97 -9.73 2.05 -6.78
CA SER A 97 -10.25 2.62 -8.02
C SER A 97 -9.23 2.55 -9.18
N ARG A 98 -7.95 2.81 -8.92
CA ARG A 98 -6.88 2.81 -9.92
C ARG A 98 -6.63 1.43 -10.54
N TYR A 99 -6.79 0.37 -9.76
CA TYR A 99 -6.50 -1.02 -10.18
C TYR A 99 -7.75 -1.88 -10.38
N GLY A 100 -8.96 -1.33 -10.20
CA GLY A 100 -10.21 -2.05 -10.42
C GLY A 100 -10.40 -3.24 -9.49
N LEU A 101 -10.13 -3.05 -8.19
CA LEU A 101 -10.27 -4.11 -7.18
C LEU A 101 -11.72 -4.15 -6.68
N ASP A 102 -12.49 -5.16 -7.09
CA ASP A 102 -13.87 -5.38 -6.63
C ASP A 102 -13.95 -6.01 -5.23
#